data_AF-A0A8B6G6U7-F1
#
_entry.id   AF-A0A8B6G6U7-F1
#
_cell.length_a   1.000
_cell.length_b   1.000
_cell.length_c   1.000
_cell.angle_alpha   90.00
_cell.angle_beta   90.00
_cell.angle_gamma   90.00
#
_symmetry.space_group_name_H-M   'P 1'
#
loop_
_entity.id
_entity.type
_entity.pdbx_description
1 polymer ?
#
loop_
_entity_poly.entity_id
_entity_poly.type
_entity_poly.pdbx_seq_one_letter_code
_entity_poly.pdbx_strand_id
1 'polypeptide(L)'
;MENLRKRTDIKLLNDQSKARKLISKPTFHAFKIFNDDLVAVHMLKQRLYLNRPIYVGFTILDLSKTLMYDFHYNYIKDKYGSRATLLFTDTDSLCYNINTDDIYQDMSVMKDKHLFDTSEYNPEHRLYSTLNKKVLGKMKDETHGIPIREFVGLKSKMYSLIYEENETLCEKKTAKGIKKSVIKHDTRHEHYKQCLFNKEIHMSTMTQIRSYDLTLYNISINKLGLSPYDDKRYLLDDGIQS
;
A
#
# COMPACT_ATOMS: atom_id res chain seq x y z
N MET A 1 3.65 -13.63 3.88
CA MET A 1 4.11 -14.78 4.69
C MET A 1 3.95 -16.05 3.87
N GLU A 2 4.95 -16.93 3.86
CA GLU A 2 4.90 -18.16 3.07
C GLU A 2 3.81 -19.11 3.59
N ASN A 3 2.91 -19.55 2.71
CA ASN A 3 1.94 -20.59 3.03
C ASN A 3 2.49 -21.95 2.60
N LEU A 4 3.07 -22.70 3.54
CA LEU A 4 3.65 -24.02 3.28
C LEU A 4 2.65 -25.03 2.71
N ARG A 5 1.34 -24.85 2.97
CA ARG A 5 0.29 -25.73 2.43
C ARG A 5 0.09 -25.56 0.92
N LYS A 6 0.53 -24.45 0.34
CA LYS A 6 0.54 -24.21 -1.11
C LYS A 6 1.77 -24.79 -1.82
N ARG A 7 2.72 -25.38 -1.08
CA ARG A 7 3.88 -26.03 -1.70
C ARG A 7 3.47 -27.34 -2.35
N THR A 8 4.00 -27.57 -3.53
CA THR A 8 3.78 -28.76 -4.35
C THR A 8 5.13 -29.37 -4.68
N ASP A 9 5.22 -30.69 -4.69
CA ASP A 9 6.38 -31.39 -5.23
C ASP A 9 6.26 -31.47 -6.75
N ILE A 10 7.19 -30.83 -7.46
CA ILE A 10 7.24 -30.88 -8.93
C ILE A 10 8.27 -31.93 -9.35
N LYS A 11 7.86 -32.83 -10.23
CA LYS A 11 8.74 -33.80 -10.88
C LYS A 11 8.82 -33.50 -12.37
N LEU A 12 10.01 -33.18 -12.85
CA LEU A 12 10.31 -33.02 -14.27
C LEU A 12 10.69 -34.38 -14.86
N LEU A 13 10.04 -34.79 -15.94
CA LEU A 13 10.17 -36.11 -16.54
C LEU A 13 10.26 -35.99 -18.05
N ASN A 14 11.06 -36.87 -18.65
CA ASN A 14 11.18 -37.09 -20.08
C ASN A 14 10.79 -38.52 -20.49
N ASP A 15 10.08 -39.24 -19.61
CA ASP A 15 9.73 -40.65 -19.78
C ASP A 15 8.24 -40.86 -19.49
N GLN A 16 7.52 -41.38 -20.49
CA GLN A 16 6.08 -41.58 -20.42
C GLN A 16 5.66 -42.62 -19.36
N SER A 17 6.46 -43.66 -19.16
CA SER A 17 6.16 -44.72 -18.18
C SER A 17 6.23 -44.18 -16.75
N LYS A 18 7.25 -43.37 -16.45
CA LYS A 18 7.43 -42.69 -15.16
C LYS A 18 6.33 -41.66 -14.92
N ALA A 19 5.92 -40.93 -15.96
CA ALA A 19 4.81 -39.98 -15.88
C ALA A 19 3.49 -40.68 -15.52
N ARG A 20 3.13 -41.76 -16.23
CA ARG A 20 1.92 -42.56 -15.92
C ARG A 20 1.91 -43.08 -14.49
N LYS A 21 3.05 -43.55 -13.98
CA LYS A 21 3.20 -44.02 -12.59
C LYS A 21 2.99 -42.92 -11.55
N LEU A 22 3.31 -41.66 -11.87
CA LEU A 22 3.08 -40.54 -10.96
C LEU A 22 1.65 -40.01 -11.04
N ILE A 23 1.04 -39.99 -12.23
CA ILE A 23 -0.36 -39.59 -12.44
C ILE A 23 -1.32 -40.53 -11.73
N SER A 24 -1.00 -41.83 -11.62
CA SER A 24 -1.84 -42.81 -10.91
C SER A 24 -1.79 -42.71 -9.39
N LYS A 25 -0.90 -41.88 -8.81
CA LYS A 25 -0.83 -41.73 -7.35
C LYS A 25 -1.94 -40.82 -6.84
N PRO A 26 -2.49 -41.07 -5.64
CA PRO A 26 -3.52 -40.21 -5.04
C PRO A 26 -3.02 -38.79 -4.71
N THR A 27 -1.70 -38.59 -4.70
CA THR A 27 -1.09 -37.26 -4.52
C THR A 27 -0.94 -36.48 -5.81
N PHE A 28 -1.32 -37.04 -6.97
CA PHE A 28 -1.31 -36.30 -8.23
C PHE A 28 -2.28 -35.11 -8.16
N HIS A 29 -1.83 -33.95 -8.61
CA HIS A 29 -2.63 -32.72 -8.65
C HIS A 29 -2.86 -32.21 -10.07
N ALA A 30 -1.79 -32.07 -10.84
CA ALA A 30 -1.84 -31.57 -12.21
C ALA A 30 -0.56 -31.97 -12.97
N PHE A 31 -0.54 -31.75 -14.28
CA PHE A 31 0.69 -31.76 -15.06
C PHE A 31 0.74 -30.57 -16.02
N LYS A 32 1.94 -30.17 -16.41
CA LYS A 32 2.19 -29.18 -17.47
C LYS A 32 3.20 -29.76 -18.45
N ILE A 33 2.81 -29.87 -19.71
CA ILE A 33 3.70 -30.24 -20.81
C ILE A 33 4.44 -28.96 -21.24
N PHE A 34 5.77 -29.02 -21.31
CA PHE A 34 6.57 -27.90 -21.83
C PHE A 34 6.89 -28.07 -23.31
N ASN A 35 7.22 -29.31 -23.70
CA ASN A 35 7.45 -29.74 -25.07
C ASN A 35 7.30 -31.27 -25.13
N ASP A 36 7.59 -31.86 -26.30
CA ASP A 36 7.41 -33.30 -26.55
C ASP A 36 8.25 -34.19 -25.61
N ASP A 37 9.39 -33.68 -25.13
CA ASP A 37 10.35 -34.42 -24.31
C ASP A 37 10.29 -34.07 -22.81
N LEU A 38 9.47 -33.10 -22.39
CA LEU A 38 9.49 -32.61 -21.02
C LEU A 38 8.10 -32.30 -20.48
N VAL A 39 7.75 -33.00 -19.40
CA VAL A 39 6.53 -32.77 -18.62
C VAL A 39 6.87 -32.51 -17.15
N ALA A 40 6.24 -31.51 -16.55
CA ALA A 40 6.15 -31.33 -15.11
C ALA A 40 4.91 -32.04 -14.57
N VAL A 41 5.09 -32.92 -13.58
CA VAL A 41 3.99 -33.50 -12.80
C VAL A 41 3.98 -32.86 -11.41
N HIS A 42 2.85 -32.26 -11.06
CA HIS A 42 2.61 -31.56 -9.81
C HIS A 42 1.97 -32.52 -8.81
N MET A 43 2.64 -32.74 -7.68
CA MET A 43 2.23 -33.67 -6.62
C MET A 43 1.96 -32.93 -5.30
N LEU A 44 0.89 -33.28 -4.61
CA LEU A 44 0.60 -32.80 -3.26
C LEU A 44 1.65 -33.30 -2.26
N LYS A 45 2.08 -32.41 -1.36
CA LYS A 45 2.94 -32.74 -0.22
C LYS A 45 2.16 -33.60 0.79
N GLN A 46 2.61 -34.83 1.02
CA GLN A 46 1.96 -35.74 1.99
C GLN A 46 2.19 -35.34 3.46
N ARG A 47 3.37 -34.78 3.75
CA ARG A 47 3.75 -34.33 5.09
C ARG A 47 4.29 -32.91 4.98
N LEU A 48 3.84 -32.06 5.89
CA LEU A 48 4.23 -30.66 5.97
C LEU A 48 4.75 -30.37 7.38
N TYR A 49 5.96 -29.86 7.46
CA TYR A 49 6.53 -29.38 8.72
C TYR A 49 6.24 -27.89 8.85
N LEU A 50 5.36 -27.51 9.78
CA LEU A 50 4.96 -26.11 10.00
C LEU A 50 6.01 -25.36 10.83
N ASN A 51 7.10 -24.98 10.18
CA ASN A 51 8.22 -24.25 10.80
C ASN A 51 8.20 -22.74 10.51
N ARG A 52 7.01 -22.19 10.26
CA ARG A 52 6.82 -20.75 10.08
C ARG A 52 6.09 -20.23 11.31
N PRO A 53 6.62 -19.20 12.00
CA PRO A 53 5.96 -18.61 13.17
C PRO A 53 4.79 -17.71 12.74
N ILE A 54 3.76 -18.31 12.15
CA ILE A 54 2.62 -17.57 11.56
C ILE A 54 1.92 -16.72 12.64
N TYR A 55 1.79 -17.27 13.84
CA TYR A 55 1.20 -16.61 15.00
C TYR A 55 1.95 -15.33 15.38
N VAL A 56 3.29 -15.29 15.27
CA VAL A 56 4.07 -14.08 15.56
C VAL A 56 3.70 -12.96 14.61
N GLY A 57 3.56 -13.24 13.30
CA GLY A 57 3.17 -12.21 12.34
C GLY A 57 1.74 -11.72 12.53
N PHE A 58 0.83 -12.58 12.99
CA PHE A 58 -0.51 -12.17 13.41
C PHE A 58 -0.46 -11.24 14.62
N THR A 59 0.28 -11.61 15.68
CA THR A 59 0.44 -10.78 16.88
C THR A 59 1.07 -9.42 16.55
N ILE A 60 2.10 -9.37 15.70
CA ILE A 60 2.71 -8.11 15.25
C ILE A 60 1.69 -7.23 14.52
N LEU A 61 0.88 -7.81 13.64
CA LEU A 61 -0.14 -7.06 12.91
C LEU A 61 -1.19 -6.47 13.86
N ASP A 62 -1.64 -7.25 14.85
CA ASP A 62 -2.62 -6.77 15.81
C ASP A 62 -2.06 -5.70 16.73
N LEU A 63 -0.81 -5.85 17.22
CA LEU A 63 -0.12 -4.79 17.97
C LEU A 63 0.02 -3.52 17.15
N SER A 64 0.36 -3.63 15.86
CA SER A 64 0.46 -2.49 14.96
C SER A 64 -0.89 -1.79 14.77
N LYS A 65 -2.00 -2.52 14.61
CA LYS A 65 -3.35 -1.92 14.53
C LYS A 65 -3.73 -1.24 15.84
N THR A 66 -3.47 -1.87 16.99
CA THR A 66 -3.77 -1.29 18.30
C THR A 66 -3.08 0.05 18.46
N LEU A 67 -1.81 0.17 18.07
CA LEU A 67 -1.09 1.45 18.08
C LEU A 67 -1.77 2.51 17.21
N MET A 68 -2.17 2.14 15.98
CA MET A 68 -2.85 3.07 15.06
C MET A 68 -4.23 3.50 15.59
N TYR A 69 -4.97 2.56 16.18
CA TYR A 69 -6.29 2.82 16.78
C TYR A 69 -6.20 3.65 18.05
N ASP A 70 -5.21 3.39 18.90
CA ASP A 70 -4.96 4.20 20.09
C ASP A 70 -4.70 5.67 19.72
N PHE A 71 -3.82 5.89 18.73
CA PHE A 71 -3.56 7.25 18.24
C PHE A 71 -4.80 7.89 17.60
N HIS A 72 -5.60 7.14 16.85
CA HIS A 72 -6.81 7.69 16.23
C HIS A 72 -7.90 8.01 17.28
N TYR A 73 -8.30 7.03 18.08
CA TYR A 73 -9.47 7.15 18.96
C TYR A 73 -9.14 7.85 20.26
N ASN A 74 -8.03 7.49 20.92
CA ASN A 74 -7.70 7.99 22.26
C ASN A 74 -6.89 9.29 22.22
N TYR A 75 -6.31 9.67 21.07
CA TYR A 75 -5.60 10.94 20.91
C TYR A 75 -6.32 11.90 19.95
N ILE A 76 -6.43 11.57 18.65
CA ILE A 76 -7.01 12.51 17.67
C ILE A 76 -8.50 12.77 17.94
N LYS A 77 -9.31 11.72 18.12
CA LYS A 77 -10.76 11.87 18.34
C LYS A 77 -11.08 12.47 19.70
N ASP A 78 -10.34 12.13 20.74
CA ASP A 78 -10.47 12.76 22.07
C ASP A 78 -10.20 14.27 22.00
N LYS A 79 -9.11 14.68 21.33
CA LYS A 79 -8.67 16.07 21.27
C LYS A 79 -9.52 16.97 20.35
N TYR A 80 -9.90 16.46 19.18
CA TYR A 80 -10.53 17.28 18.14
C TYR A 80 -12.01 16.93 17.91
N GLY A 81 -12.48 15.76 18.35
CA GLY A 81 -13.88 15.36 18.20
C GLY A 81 -14.34 15.40 16.74
N SER A 82 -15.41 16.16 16.48
CA SER A 82 -15.96 16.39 15.13
C SER A 82 -15.09 17.31 14.25
N ARG A 83 -14.14 18.05 14.83
CA ARG A 83 -13.21 18.93 14.08
C ARG A 83 -12.15 18.15 13.30
N ALA A 84 -11.94 16.87 13.60
CA ALA A 84 -11.03 16.01 12.87
C ALA A 84 -11.78 15.00 12.00
N THR A 85 -11.47 15.02 10.71
CA THR A 85 -11.93 14.05 9.71
C THR A 85 -10.75 13.23 9.22
N LEU A 86 -10.84 11.90 9.31
CA LEU A 86 -9.83 11.00 8.76
C LEU A 86 -10.03 10.88 7.24
N LEU A 87 -9.07 11.39 6.47
CA LEU A 87 -9.11 11.41 5.00
C LEU A 87 -8.71 10.07 4.40
N PHE A 88 -7.62 9.47 4.90
CA PHE A 88 -7.25 8.10 4.53
C PHE A 88 -6.40 7.43 5.61
N THR A 89 -6.31 6.10 5.49
CA THR A 89 -5.32 5.28 6.20
C THR A 89 -4.72 4.25 5.24
N ASP A 90 -3.40 4.06 5.32
CA ASP A 90 -2.71 2.93 4.69
C ASP A 90 -1.65 2.35 5.63
N THR A 91 -1.95 1.18 6.20
CA THR A 91 -1.07 0.36 7.06
C THR A 91 -0.57 1.08 8.31
N ASP A 92 0.37 1.99 8.16
CA ASP A 92 1.09 2.76 9.18
C ASP A 92 0.96 4.28 9.00
N SER A 93 0.07 4.73 8.12
CA SER A 93 -0.18 6.15 7.86
C SER A 93 -1.64 6.54 8.14
N LEU A 94 -1.81 7.77 8.63
CA LEU A 94 -3.10 8.44 8.84
C LEU A 94 -2.98 9.85 8.28
N CYS A 95 -3.97 10.28 7.50
CA CYS A 95 -4.06 11.65 7.01
C CYS A 95 -5.36 12.27 7.49
N TYR A 96 -5.28 13.46 8.05
CA TYR A 96 -6.40 14.12 8.69
C TYR A 96 -6.65 15.50 8.08
N ASN A 97 -7.91 15.87 7.97
CA ASN A 97 -8.34 17.26 7.90
C ASN A 97 -8.78 17.67 9.31
N ILE A 98 -8.06 18.61 9.93
CA ILE A 98 -8.31 19.06 11.30
C ILE A 98 -8.59 20.55 11.29
N ASN A 99 -9.76 20.95 11.78
CA ASN A 99 -10.12 22.36 11.95
C ASN A 99 -9.61 22.88 13.31
N THR A 100 -8.54 23.66 13.28
CA THR A 100 -7.91 24.31 14.43
C THR A 100 -7.14 25.54 13.98
N ASP A 101 -6.84 26.47 14.89
CA ASP A 101 -6.12 27.70 14.56
C ASP A 101 -4.66 27.40 14.15
N ASP A 102 -3.99 26.53 14.90
CA ASP A 102 -2.62 26.12 14.63
C ASP A 102 -2.32 24.72 15.22
N ILE A 103 -2.25 23.72 14.35
CA ILE A 103 -2.00 22.33 14.74
C ILE A 103 -0.64 22.15 15.43
N TYR A 104 0.37 22.92 15.04
CA TYR A 104 1.70 22.83 15.63
C TYR A 104 1.73 23.50 17.02
N GLN A 105 0.84 24.45 17.27
CA GLN A 105 0.68 25.04 18.59
C GLN A 105 0.00 24.03 19.52
N ASP A 106 -1.05 23.37 19.02
CA ASP A 106 -1.74 22.30 19.73
C ASP A 106 -0.81 21.16 20.13
N MET A 107 0.15 20.78 19.25
CA MET A 107 1.19 19.79 19.57
C MET A 107 2.18 20.27 20.64
N SER A 108 2.48 21.58 20.68
CA SER A 108 3.45 22.16 21.61
C SER A 108 2.89 22.33 23.02
N VAL A 109 1.70 22.95 23.12
CA VAL A 109 1.09 23.39 24.39
C VAL A 109 0.64 22.20 25.23
N MET A 110 0.21 21.12 24.59
CA MET A 110 -0.37 19.97 25.28
C MET A 110 0.64 18.90 25.72
N LYS A 111 1.95 19.17 25.58
CA LYS A 111 3.03 18.22 25.90
C LYS A 111 2.97 16.91 25.10
N ASP A 112 2.33 16.93 23.94
CA ASP A 112 2.15 15.78 23.05
C ASP A 112 3.44 15.40 22.29
N LYS A 113 4.51 16.19 22.44
CA LYS A 113 5.81 15.97 21.77
C LYS A 113 6.33 14.54 21.93
N HIS A 114 5.99 13.86 23.02
CA HIS A 114 6.38 12.48 23.28
C HIS A 114 5.73 11.47 22.31
N LEU A 115 4.64 11.81 21.60
CA LEU A 115 3.97 10.96 20.63
C LEU A 115 4.57 11.06 19.23
N PHE A 116 5.29 12.15 18.93
CA PHE A 116 5.70 12.49 17.57
C PHE A 116 7.21 12.38 17.34
N ASP A 117 7.59 11.98 16.13
CA ASP A 117 8.93 12.16 15.59
C ASP A 117 8.95 13.39 14.70
N THR A 118 9.48 14.50 15.22
CA THR A 118 9.63 15.80 14.53
C THR A 118 11.09 16.06 14.12
N SER A 119 11.91 15.02 14.02
CA SER A 119 13.35 15.14 13.77
C SER A 119 13.71 15.52 12.33
N GLU A 120 12.74 15.54 11.43
CA GLU A 120 12.89 15.98 10.04
C GLU A 120 12.31 17.38 9.77
N TYR A 121 11.84 18.08 10.81
CA TYR A 121 11.43 19.47 10.64
C TYR A 121 12.65 20.35 10.35
N ASN A 122 12.41 21.53 9.76
CA ASN A 122 13.44 22.55 9.67
C ASN A 122 14.02 22.82 11.09
N PRO A 123 15.35 22.84 11.29
CA PRO A 123 15.95 23.14 12.59
C PRO A 123 15.49 24.43 13.27
N GLU A 124 15.01 25.41 12.49
CA GLU A 124 14.45 26.67 13.00
C GLU A 124 12.99 26.54 13.48
N HIS A 125 12.32 25.44 13.15
CA HIS A 125 10.94 25.21 13.54
C HIS A 125 10.82 24.92 15.05
N ARG A 126 9.89 25.58 15.74
CA ARG A 126 9.70 25.48 17.22
C ARG A 126 9.48 24.06 17.78
N LEU A 127 9.03 23.13 16.94
CA LEU A 127 8.79 21.73 17.29
C LEU A 127 9.94 20.79 16.91
N TYR A 128 10.98 21.27 16.22
CA TYR A 128 12.10 20.44 15.84
C TYR A 128 12.74 19.79 17.07
N SER A 129 12.87 18.46 17.04
CA SER A 129 13.50 17.69 18.11
C SER A 129 14.01 16.36 17.59
N THR A 130 15.23 15.99 18.00
CA THR A 130 15.83 14.69 17.66
C THR A 130 15.54 13.61 18.70
N LEU A 131 14.81 13.93 19.78
CA LEU A 131 14.57 13.03 20.92
C LEU A 131 13.87 11.73 20.52
N ASN A 132 12.90 11.80 19.60
CA ASN A 132 12.12 10.65 19.13
C ASN A 132 12.57 10.10 17.78
N LYS A 133 13.74 10.52 17.27
CA LYS A 133 14.21 10.15 15.93
C LYS A 133 14.27 8.64 15.75
N LYS A 134 13.42 8.10 14.86
CA LYS A 134 13.30 6.66 14.54
C LYS A 134 12.94 5.78 15.74
N VAL A 135 12.32 6.33 16.77
CA VAL A 135 11.82 5.56 17.91
C VAL A 135 10.55 4.82 17.49
N LEU A 136 10.46 3.52 17.80
CA LEU A 136 9.31 2.70 17.44
C LEU A 136 8.03 3.23 18.10
N GLY A 137 6.94 3.22 17.33
CA GLY A 137 5.62 3.63 17.80
C GLY A 137 5.38 5.15 17.86
N LYS A 138 6.34 5.97 17.42
CA LYS A 138 6.17 7.42 17.31
C LYS A 138 5.60 7.78 15.95
N MET A 139 4.67 8.74 15.94
CA MET A 139 4.05 9.24 14.73
C MET A 139 4.94 10.28 14.08
N LYS A 140 5.47 9.94 12.92
CA LYS A 140 6.26 10.87 12.10
C LYS A 140 5.31 11.71 11.25
N ASP A 141 5.55 13.01 11.18
CA ASP A 141 4.90 13.86 10.18
C ASP A 141 5.65 13.73 8.83
N GLU A 142 4.93 13.26 7.81
CA GLU A 142 5.48 12.96 6.49
C GLU A 142 5.72 14.19 5.62
N THR A 143 5.22 15.37 5.99
CA THR A 143 5.43 16.63 5.24
C THR A 143 6.35 17.60 5.97
N HIS A 144 7.18 17.10 6.90
CA HIS A 144 8.27 17.86 7.53
C HIS A 144 7.83 19.15 8.25
N GLY A 145 6.62 19.20 8.80
CA GLY A 145 6.08 20.40 9.44
C GLY A 145 5.47 21.39 8.46
N ILE A 146 5.18 20.95 7.23
CA ILE A 146 4.53 21.76 6.19
C ILE A 146 3.09 21.30 6.02
N PRO A 147 2.10 22.19 6.21
CA PRO A 147 0.70 21.86 5.99
C PRO A 147 0.40 21.42 4.55
N ILE A 148 -0.39 20.36 4.43
CA ILE A 148 -0.96 19.93 3.15
C ILE A 148 -1.99 20.99 2.71
N ARG A 149 -1.88 21.45 1.46
CA ARG A 149 -2.82 22.41 0.86
C ARG A 149 -4.04 21.73 0.25
N GLU A 150 -3.82 20.64 -0.47
CA GLU A 150 -4.90 19.91 -1.14
C GLU A 150 -4.65 18.40 -1.06
N PHE A 151 -5.73 17.66 -0.86
CA PHE A 151 -5.75 16.19 -0.86
C PHE A 151 -6.86 15.70 -1.79
N VAL A 152 -6.55 14.69 -2.60
CA VAL A 152 -7.53 13.97 -3.40
C VAL A 152 -7.36 12.48 -3.16
N GLY A 153 -8.40 11.82 -2.66
CA GLY A 153 -8.45 10.37 -2.50
C GLY A 153 -9.49 9.79 -3.44
N LEU A 154 -9.09 8.87 -4.32
CA LEU A 154 -10.01 8.19 -5.24
C LEU A 154 -10.43 6.82 -4.72
N LYS A 155 -9.50 6.07 -4.13
CA LYS A 155 -9.73 4.77 -3.49
C LYS A 155 -8.55 4.35 -2.63
N SER A 156 -8.66 3.20 -1.96
CA SER A 156 -7.56 2.61 -1.20
C SER A 156 -6.27 2.51 -2.03
N LYS A 157 -5.19 3.14 -1.52
CA LYS A 157 -3.87 3.25 -2.18
C LYS A 157 -3.91 4.00 -3.52
N MET A 158 -4.83 4.94 -3.67
CA MET A 158 -4.94 5.82 -4.83
C MET A 158 -5.30 7.24 -4.39
N TYR A 159 -4.30 8.09 -4.22
CA TYR A 159 -4.45 9.44 -3.70
C TYR A 159 -3.30 10.36 -4.11
N SER A 160 -3.54 11.66 -4.01
CA SER A 160 -2.54 12.71 -4.24
C SER A 160 -2.63 13.81 -3.18
N LEU A 161 -1.48 14.39 -2.84
CA LEU A 161 -1.33 15.49 -1.89
C LEU A 161 -0.46 16.57 -2.54
N ILE A 162 -0.80 17.84 -2.31
CA ILE A 162 0.09 18.97 -2.62
C ILE A 162 0.41 19.77 -1.35
N TYR A 163 1.65 20.21 -1.27
CA TYR A 163 2.17 21.07 -0.19
C TYR A 163 3.29 21.94 -0.75
N GLU A 164 3.68 23.00 -0.03
CA GLU A 164 4.69 23.96 -0.50
C GLU A 164 5.91 23.96 0.43
N GLU A 165 7.04 23.51 -0.11
CA GLU A 165 8.31 23.43 0.61
C GLU A 165 9.32 24.37 -0.06
N ASN A 166 9.83 25.36 0.68
CA ASN A 166 10.77 26.36 0.16
C ASN A 166 10.29 27.03 -1.15
N GLU A 167 9.06 27.55 -1.16
CA GLU A 167 8.41 28.18 -2.32
C GLU A 167 8.22 27.25 -3.54
N THR A 168 8.46 25.95 -3.37
CA THR A 168 8.31 24.94 -4.41
C THR A 168 7.08 24.07 -4.14
N LEU A 169 6.19 23.98 -5.12
CA LEU A 169 5.04 23.08 -5.05
C LEU A 169 5.50 21.62 -5.16
N CYS A 170 5.23 20.84 -4.12
CA CYS A 170 5.53 19.42 -4.06
C CYS A 170 4.26 18.59 -4.24
N GLU A 171 4.35 17.52 -5.02
CA GLU A 171 3.25 16.57 -5.23
C GLU A 171 3.63 15.16 -4.77
N LYS A 172 2.95 14.65 -3.74
CA LYS A 172 3.01 13.22 -3.36
C LYS A 172 1.86 12.49 -4.05
N LYS A 173 2.19 11.48 -4.86
CA LYS A 173 1.22 10.73 -5.68
C LYS A 173 1.34 9.24 -5.46
N THR A 174 0.21 8.58 -5.24
CA THR A 174 0.12 7.13 -5.06
C THR A 174 -0.98 6.59 -5.95
N ALA A 175 -0.64 5.65 -6.84
CA ALA A 175 -1.60 4.93 -7.68
C ALA A 175 -1.29 3.43 -7.70
N LYS A 176 -2.09 2.64 -6.98
CA LYS A 176 -1.88 1.19 -6.85
C LYS A 176 -1.85 0.48 -8.20
N GLY A 177 -0.75 -0.20 -8.46
CA GLY A 177 -0.60 -1.06 -9.64
C GLY A 177 -0.12 -0.34 -10.89
N ILE A 178 0.26 0.94 -10.77
CA ILE A 178 0.98 1.74 -11.77
C ILE A 178 2.44 1.88 -11.34
N LYS A 179 3.36 1.91 -12.31
CA LYS A 179 4.80 2.03 -12.02
C LYS A 179 5.13 3.40 -11.45
N LYS A 180 6.08 3.44 -10.50
CA LYS A 180 6.58 4.69 -9.89
C LYS A 180 7.11 5.68 -10.94
N SER A 181 7.78 5.19 -11.98
CA SER A 181 8.28 6.05 -13.07
C SER A 181 7.13 6.74 -13.81
N VAL A 182 6.10 5.99 -14.18
CA VAL A 182 4.90 6.51 -14.85
C VAL A 182 4.18 7.53 -13.97
N ILE A 183 4.02 7.22 -12.67
CA ILE A 183 3.42 8.17 -11.71
C ILE A 183 4.24 9.48 -11.63
N LYS A 184 5.57 9.38 -11.67
CA LYS A 184 6.46 10.55 -11.59
C LYS A 184 6.37 11.42 -12.84
N HIS A 185 6.37 10.82 -14.02
CA HIS A 185 6.48 11.55 -15.28
C HIS A 185 5.11 11.95 -15.86
N ASP A 186 4.14 11.04 -15.83
CA ASP A 186 2.91 11.14 -16.62
C ASP A 186 1.66 11.41 -15.78
N THR A 187 1.76 11.31 -14.45
CA THR A 187 0.65 11.60 -13.54
C THR A 187 0.90 12.91 -12.78
N ARG A 188 -0.14 13.73 -12.66
CA ARG A 188 -0.14 14.99 -11.90
C ARG A 188 -1.30 15.00 -10.92
N HIS A 189 -1.23 15.87 -9.90
CA HIS A 189 -2.33 16.03 -8.95
C HIS A 189 -3.65 16.39 -9.65
N GLU A 190 -3.58 17.21 -10.69
CA GLU A 190 -4.74 17.61 -11.50
C GLU A 190 -5.48 16.42 -12.13
N HIS A 191 -4.76 15.38 -12.58
CA HIS A 191 -5.42 14.18 -13.11
C HIS A 191 -6.28 13.46 -12.06
N TYR A 192 -5.94 13.54 -10.77
CA TYR A 192 -6.78 13.00 -9.69
C TYR A 192 -8.04 13.87 -9.50
N LYS A 193 -7.91 15.19 -9.60
CA LYS A 193 -9.06 16.13 -9.50
C LYS A 193 -10.03 15.93 -10.66
N GLN A 194 -9.53 15.89 -11.89
CA GLN A 194 -10.31 15.60 -13.09
C GLN A 194 -11.00 14.23 -12.97
N CYS A 195 -10.27 13.23 -12.48
CA CYS A 195 -10.85 11.92 -12.22
C CYS A 195 -12.01 12.01 -11.21
N LEU A 196 -11.86 12.74 -10.11
CA LEU A 196 -12.90 12.86 -9.07
C LEU A 196 -14.12 13.65 -9.56
N PHE A 197 -13.90 14.86 -10.08
CA PHE A 197 -14.97 15.81 -10.38
C PHE A 197 -15.61 15.58 -11.76
N ASN A 198 -14.80 15.24 -12.77
CA ASN A 198 -15.28 15.03 -14.15
C ASN A 198 -15.57 13.57 -14.46
N LYS A 199 -15.32 12.65 -13.51
CA LYS A 199 -15.44 11.20 -13.69
C LYS A 199 -14.57 10.67 -14.84
N GLU A 200 -13.45 11.33 -15.09
CA GLU A 200 -12.50 10.96 -16.15
C GLU A 200 -11.68 9.73 -15.76
N ILE A 201 -11.50 8.82 -16.71
CA ILE A 201 -10.66 7.64 -16.54
C ILE A 201 -9.29 7.94 -17.14
N HIS A 202 -8.23 7.79 -16.33
CA HIS A 202 -6.86 7.96 -16.80
C HIS A 202 -6.22 6.60 -17.07
N MET A 203 -5.86 6.35 -18.33
CA MET A 203 -5.14 5.15 -18.75
C MET A 203 -3.62 5.42 -18.72
N SER A 204 -2.85 4.43 -18.27
CA SER A 204 -1.40 4.53 -18.16
C SER A 204 -0.73 3.38 -18.89
N THR A 205 0.21 3.72 -19.76
CA THR A 205 1.02 2.72 -20.47
C THR A 205 2.30 2.44 -19.68
N MET A 206 2.62 1.17 -19.50
CA MET A 206 3.85 0.76 -18.83
C MET A 206 4.48 -0.45 -19.52
N THR A 207 5.79 -0.38 -19.68
CA THR A 207 6.58 -1.44 -20.31
C THR A 207 7.22 -2.32 -19.25
N GLN A 208 7.11 -3.64 -19.36
CA GLN A 208 7.70 -4.59 -18.41
C GLN A 208 8.22 -5.86 -19.10
N ILE A 209 9.21 -6.48 -18.49
CA ILE A 209 9.72 -7.79 -18.91
C ILE A 209 8.83 -8.87 -18.28
N ARG A 210 8.34 -9.81 -19.10
CA ARG A 210 7.60 -11.00 -18.65
C ARG A 210 8.19 -12.25 -19.28
N SER A 211 8.11 -13.36 -18.56
CA SER A 211 8.44 -14.68 -19.11
C SER A 211 7.16 -15.44 -19.44
N TYR A 212 7.08 -15.98 -20.65
CA TYR A 212 6.11 -17.00 -21.03
C TYR A 212 6.88 -18.20 -21.57
N ASP A 213 6.63 -19.37 -20.99
CA ASP A 213 7.29 -20.63 -21.35
C ASP A 213 8.80 -20.49 -21.52
N LEU A 214 9.44 -19.92 -20.48
CA LEU A 214 10.88 -19.67 -20.38
C LEU A 214 11.46 -18.68 -21.40
N THR A 215 10.63 -18.10 -22.26
CA THR A 215 11.03 -17.03 -23.19
C THR A 215 10.72 -15.67 -22.59
N LEU A 216 11.69 -14.75 -22.62
CA LEU A 216 11.52 -13.38 -22.12
C LEU A 216 10.96 -12.47 -23.22
N TYR A 217 9.97 -11.67 -22.85
CA TYR A 217 9.33 -10.70 -23.71
C TYR A 217 9.36 -9.32 -23.07
N ASN A 218 9.56 -8.30 -23.90
CA ASN A 218 9.31 -6.92 -23.53
C ASN A 218 7.87 -6.56 -23.92
N ILE A 219 7.02 -6.28 -22.93
CA ILE A 219 5.58 -6.06 -23.16
C ILE A 219 5.18 -4.68 -22.67
N SER A 220 4.55 -3.92 -23.55
CA SER A 220 3.83 -2.70 -23.20
C SER A 220 2.39 -3.05 -22.84
N ILE A 221 1.98 -2.67 -21.65
CA ILE A 221 0.60 -2.86 -21.15
C ILE A 221 -0.02 -1.49 -20.97
N ASN A 222 -1.18 -1.29 -21.59
CA ASN A 222 -2.06 -0.17 -21.26
C ASN A 222 -3.01 -0.61 -20.14
N LYS A 223 -3.01 0.11 -19.02
CA LYS A 223 -3.76 -0.27 -17.82
C LYS A 223 -4.52 0.92 -17.28
N LEU A 224 -5.68 0.65 -16.69
CA LEU A 224 -6.42 1.60 -15.88
C LEU A 224 -5.53 2.18 -14.77
N GLY A 225 -5.23 3.47 -14.87
CA GLY A 225 -4.37 4.23 -13.98
C GLY A 225 -5.18 4.85 -12.84
N LEU A 226 -5.98 5.85 -13.16
CA LEU A 226 -6.90 6.52 -12.23
C LEU A 226 -8.35 6.22 -12.65
N SER A 227 -9.21 6.05 -11.66
CA SER A 227 -10.63 5.75 -11.86
C SER A 227 -11.45 6.41 -10.77
N PRO A 228 -12.60 7.03 -11.11
CA PRO A 228 -13.52 7.61 -10.12
C PRO A 228 -14.23 6.55 -9.30
N TYR A 229 -14.31 5.33 -9.82
CA TYR A 229 -15.04 4.24 -9.18
C TYR A 229 -14.15 3.49 -8.16
N ASP A 230 -14.65 3.36 -6.93
CA ASP A 230 -14.15 2.42 -5.93
C ASP A 230 -15.05 1.17 -5.93
N ASP A 231 -14.47 0.02 -6.30
CA ASP A 231 -15.17 -1.26 -6.38
C ASP A 231 -15.44 -1.90 -5.00
N LYS A 232 -15.02 -1.24 -3.91
CA LYS A 232 -15.10 -1.77 -2.55
C LYS A 232 -16.07 -1.03 -1.63
N ARG A 233 -16.63 0.08 -2.10
CA ARG A 233 -17.50 0.94 -1.30
C ARG A 233 -18.71 1.36 -2.12
N TYR A 234 -19.82 1.58 -1.44
CA TYR A 234 -20.94 2.30 -2.03
C TYR A 234 -20.62 3.79 -1.90
N LEU A 235 -20.67 4.55 -2.98
CA LEU A 235 -20.49 6.00 -2.95
C LEU A 235 -21.86 6.67 -2.93
N LEU A 236 -22.03 7.68 -2.09
CA LEU A 236 -23.21 8.53 -2.09
C LEU A 236 -23.25 9.38 -3.38
N ASP A 237 -24.39 10.03 -3.63
CA ASP A 237 -24.62 10.80 -4.85
C ASP A 237 -23.62 11.97 -5.03
N ASP A 238 -22.98 12.42 -3.95
CA ASP A 238 -21.92 13.43 -3.97
C ASP A 238 -20.60 12.92 -4.55
N GLY A 239 -20.44 11.60 -4.72
CA GLY A 239 -19.24 10.95 -5.24
C GLY A 239 -18.03 10.99 -4.31
N ILE A 240 -18.17 11.50 -3.09
CA ILE A 240 -17.07 11.72 -2.13
C ILE A 240 -17.30 10.90 -0.85
N GLN A 241 -18.52 10.88 -0.35
CA GLN A 241 -18.89 10.15 0.84
C GLN A 241 -19.26 8.71 0.49
N SER A 242 -19.02 7.78 1.43
CA SER A 242 -19.26 6.34 1.27
C SER A 242 -19.92 5.73 2.49
#